data_AF-A0A8J7AHP9-F1
#
_entry.id   AF-A0A8J7AHP9-F1
#
_cell.length_a   1.000
_cell.length_b   1.000
_cell.length_c   1.000
_cell.angle_alpha   90.00
_cell.angle_beta   90.00
_cell.angle_gamma   90.00
#
_symmetry.space_group_name_H-M   'P 1'
#
loop_
_entity.id
_entity.type
_entity.pdbx_description
1 polymer ?
#
loop_
_entity_poly.entity_id
_entity_poly.type
_entity_poly.pdbx_seq_one_letter_code
_entity_poly.pdbx_strand_id
1 'polypeptide(L)'
;MKKKKAIVSSNSIKTAAAAVDRNTHTKGAFYEAFEPERARQLVQRIEFCYTPKHGSWLNIAENELSAMTRQCMEGRRFGDIDTLQAGTRAWSTDINNTQRGVDWQMKVDDARCKLTSIYPKIKF
;
A
#
# COMPACT_ATOMS: atom_id res chain seq x y z
N MET A 1 37.40 -25.14 -9.48
CA MET A 1 36.41 -26.17 -9.07
C MET A 1 35.51 -25.57 -7.99
N LYS A 2 34.22 -25.41 -8.27
CA LYS A 2 33.24 -24.71 -7.43
C LYS A 2 32.84 -25.56 -6.22
N LYS A 3 32.90 -25.00 -5.01
CA LYS A 3 32.06 -25.42 -3.88
C LYS A 3 31.57 -24.16 -3.15
N LYS A 4 30.37 -23.70 -3.52
CA LYS A 4 29.53 -22.86 -2.65
C LYS A 4 28.30 -23.68 -2.31
N LYS A 5 28.34 -24.34 -1.15
CA LYS A 5 27.13 -24.73 -0.42
C LYS A 5 26.71 -23.51 0.38
N ALA A 6 25.55 -22.98 0.07
CA ALA A 6 24.71 -22.26 1.02
C ALA A 6 23.27 -22.47 0.54
N ILE A 7 22.71 -23.61 0.96
CA ILE A 7 21.27 -23.79 0.99
C ILE A 7 20.82 -22.97 2.19
N VAL A 8 20.28 -21.78 1.94
CA VAL A 8 19.40 -21.10 2.90
C VAL A 8 18.07 -20.97 2.19
N SER A 9 17.27 -22.03 2.33
CA SER A 9 15.84 -21.99 2.12
C SER A 9 15.26 -21.25 3.32
N SER A 10 14.90 -19.99 3.12
CA SER A 10 13.97 -19.26 3.98
C SER A 10 12.96 -18.62 3.06
N ASN A 11 11.80 -19.25 2.94
CA ASN A 11 10.62 -18.70 2.27
C ASN A 11 10.27 -17.36 2.93
N SER A 12 10.92 -16.31 2.44
CA SER A 12 10.73 -14.95 2.93
C SER A 12 9.64 -14.38 2.04
N ILE A 13 8.39 -14.52 2.45
CA ILE A 13 7.29 -13.80 1.81
C ILE A 13 7.63 -12.32 2.00
N LYS A 14 8.18 -11.70 0.95
CA LYS A 14 8.40 -10.26 0.92
C LYS A 14 7.04 -9.62 0.79
N THR A 15 6.63 -8.89 1.81
CA THR A 15 5.39 -8.12 1.74
C THR A 15 5.70 -6.83 1.02
N ALA A 16 5.13 -6.64 -0.17
CA ALA A 16 5.17 -5.35 -0.85
C ALA A 16 4.20 -4.40 -0.13
N ALA A 17 4.72 -3.31 0.43
CA ALA A 17 3.93 -2.23 0.99
C ALA A 17 3.95 -1.06 -0.01
N ALA A 18 2.78 -0.73 -0.55
CA ALA A 18 2.60 0.52 -1.28
C ALA A 18 2.61 1.67 -0.27
N ALA A 19 3.67 2.47 -0.29
CA ALA A 19 3.80 3.63 0.59
C ALA A 19 3.31 4.88 -0.13
N VAL A 20 2.48 5.67 0.57
CA VAL A 20 2.05 6.99 0.12
C VAL A 20 3.27 7.92 0.14
N ASP A 21 3.46 8.73 -0.89
CA ASP A 21 4.49 9.78 -0.96
C ASP A 21 4.17 10.96 -0.02
N ARG A 22 3.99 10.64 1.26
CA ARG A 22 3.98 11.60 2.36
C ARG A 22 5.23 11.31 3.18
N ASN A 23 6.00 12.37 3.48
CA ASN A 23 7.29 12.33 4.20
C ASN A 23 7.27 11.60 5.56
N THR A 24 6.12 11.14 6.03
CA THR A 24 5.92 10.38 7.28
C THR A 24 6.11 8.87 7.13
N HIS A 25 6.02 8.29 5.92
CA HIS A 25 6.14 6.84 5.70
C HIS A 25 7.54 6.42 5.25
N THR A 26 8.55 6.78 6.05
CA THR A 26 9.94 6.39 5.79
C THR A 26 10.31 5.14 6.60
N LYS A 27 11.41 4.48 6.21
CA LYS A 27 12.02 3.41 7.03
C LYS A 27 12.39 3.91 8.44
N GLY A 28 12.70 5.21 8.58
CA GLY A 28 13.03 5.84 9.86
C GLY A 28 11.89 5.78 10.87
N ALA A 29 10.64 5.87 10.42
CA ALA A 29 9.47 5.78 11.30
C ALA A 29 9.40 4.45 12.08
N PHE A 30 9.94 3.35 11.51
CA PHE A 30 10.03 2.08 12.25
C PHE A 30 11.01 2.15 13.41
N TYR A 31 12.09 2.92 13.29
CA TYR A 31 13.09 3.10 14.35
C TYR A 31 12.64 4.12 15.41
N GLU A 32 11.69 4.98 15.09
CA GLU A 32 11.02 5.85 16.07
C GLU A 32 9.99 5.07 16.90
N ALA A 33 9.30 4.10 16.29
CA ALA A 33 8.21 3.36 16.92
C ALA A 33 8.63 2.05 17.63
N PHE A 34 9.75 1.44 17.22
CA PHE A 34 10.19 0.14 17.73
C PHE A 34 11.67 0.14 18.10
N GLU A 35 12.04 -0.77 19.00
CA GLU A 35 13.45 -1.07 19.30
C GLU A 35 14.25 -1.37 18.02
N PRO A 36 15.52 -0.94 17.92
CA PRO A 36 16.27 -0.97 16.67
C PRO A 36 16.36 -2.34 16.00
N GLU A 37 16.47 -3.42 16.79
CA GLU A 37 16.53 -4.78 16.29
C GLU A 37 15.19 -5.20 15.64
N ARG A 38 14.06 -4.91 16.31
CA ARG A 38 12.72 -5.18 15.79
C ARG A 38 12.42 -4.33 14.55
N ALA A 39 12.79 -3.05 14.58
CA ALA A 39 12.64 -2.16 13.44
C ALA A 39 13.40 -2.69 12.21
N ARG A 40 14.65 -3.14 12.38
CA ARG A 40 15.47 -3.69 11.30
C ARG A 40 14.85 -4.95 10.70
N GLN A 41 14.37 -5.87 11.55
CA GLN A 41 13.73 -7.10 11.09
C GLN A 41 12.47 -6.82 10.26
N LEU A 42 11.65 -5.87 10.68
CA LEU A 42 10.45 -5.45 9.95
C LEU A 42 10.80 -4.81 8.60
N VAL A 43 11.73 -3.85 8.60
CA VAL A 43 12.16 -3.14 7.38
C VAL A 43 12.80 -4.09 6.36
N GLN A 44 13.49 -5.15 6.79
CA GLN A 44 14.08 -6.15 5.89
C GLN A 44 13.03 -7.04 5.19
N ARG A 45 11.84 -7.19 5.77
CA ARG A 45 10.75 -8.01 5.22
C ARG A 45 9.83 -7.24 4.28
N ILE A 46 9.89 -5.91 4.31
CA ILE A 46 9.00 -5.02 3.55
C ILE A 46 9.73 -4.48 2.33
N GLU A 47 9.14 -4.66 1.16
CA GLU A 47 9.52 -3.94 -0.05
C GLU A 47 8.71 -2.66 -0.15
N PHE A 48 9.38 -1.51 -0.14
CA PHE A 48 8.74 -0.20 -0.23
C PHE A 48 8.58 0.19 -1.70
N CYS A 49 7.34 0.24 -2.16
CA CYS A 49 7.00 0.73 -3.48
C CYS A 49 6.39 2.13 -3.34
N TYR A 50 7.04 3.15 -3.88
CA TYR A 50 6.58 4.53 -3.81
C TYR A 50 5.74 4.88 -5.04
N THR A 51 4.54 5.42 -4.82
CA THR A 51 3.72 5.99 -5.90
C THR A 51 4.27 7.34 -6.33
N PRO A 52 4.15 7.73 -7.62
CA PRO A 52 4.49 9.08 -8.06
C PRO A 52 3.73 10.17 -7.27
N LYS A 53 4.30 11.38 -7.17
CA LYS A 53 3.72 12.54 -6.44
C LYS A 53 2.25 12.86 -6.73
N HIS A 54 1.74 12.49 -7.90
CA HIS A 54 0.36 12.70 -8.32
C HIS A 54 -0.36 11.39 -8.73
N GLY A 55 0.18 10.26 -8.28
CA GLY A 55 -0.32 8.91 -8.57
C GLY A 55 -1.29 8.37 -7.51
N SER A 56 -2.03 9.24 -6.83
CA SER A 56 -3.04 8.89 -5.81
C SER A 56 -4.04 7.83 -6.29
N TRP A 57 -4.43 7.91 -7.56
CA TRP A 57 -5.34 6.94 -8.20
C TRP A 57 -4.74 5.51 -8.34
N LEU A 58 -3.43 5.36 -8.18
CA LEU A 58 -2.74 4.06 -8.15
C LEU A 58 -2.63 3.48 -6.74
N ASN A 59 -2.99 4.27 -5.72
CA ASN A 59 -2.83 3.91 -4.32
C ASN A 59 -4.02 3.06 -3.86
N ILE A 60 -3.75 1.79 -3.52
CA ILE A 60 -4.75 0.85 -3.02
C ILE A 60 -5.44 1.39 -1.77
N ALA A 61 -4.71 2.03 -0.86
CA ALA A 61 -5.30 2.58 0.36
C ALA A 61 -6.32 3.68 0.08
N GLU A 62 -6.08 4.51 -0.95
CA GLU A 62 -7.01 5.58 -1.34
C GLU A 62 -8.23 5.05 -2.10
N ASN A 63 -8.04 4.00 -2.91
CA ASN A 63 -9.16 3.29 -3.55
C ASN A 63 -10.08 2.65 -2.50
N GLU A 64 -9.51 1.93 -1.53
CA GLU A 64 -10.28 1.35 -0.41
C GLU A 64 -10.99 2.42 0.41
N LEU A 65 -10.35 3.57 0.68
CA LEU A 65 -11.00 4.68 1.36
C LEU A 65 -12.20 5.23 0.55
N SER A 66 -12.06 5.33 -0.78
CA SER A 66 -13.14 5.76 -1.67
C SER A 66 -14.29 4.75 -1.70
N ALA A 67 -13.98 3.46 -1.74
CA ALA A 67 -14.95 2.37 -1.68
C ALA A 67 -15.70 2.38 -0.34
N MET A 68 -14.99 2.47 0.79
CA MET A 68 -15.59 2.61 2.12
C MET A 68 -16.52 3.81 2.19
N THR A 69 -16.10 4.95 1.65
CA THR A 69 -16.92 6.17 1.68
C THR A 69 -18.24 5.95 0.95
N ARG A 70 -18.20 5.36 -0.25
CA ARG A 70 -19.39 5.07 -1.07
C ARG A 70 -20.28 3.98 -0.46
N GLN A 71 -19.68 2.93 0.09
CA GLN A 71 -20.42 1.75 0.57
C GLN A 71 -20.93 1.92 2.00
N CYS A 72 -20.17 2.61 2.86
CA CYS A 72 -20.47 2.71 4.28
C CYS A 72 -21.00 4.09 4.69
N MET A 73 -20.63 5.16 3.99
CA MET A 73 -20.87 6.55 4.44
C MET A 73 -21.81 7.35 3.52
N GLU A 74 -22.02 6.93 2.28
CA GLU A 74 -22.84 7.65 1.31
C GLU A 74 -24.28 7.82 1.81
N GLY A 75 -24.77 9.06 1.81
CA GLY A 75 -26.12 9.40 2.26
C GLY A 75 -26.33 9.30 3.78
N ARG A 76 -25.30 9.02 4.59
CA ARG A 76 -25.41 8.86 6.05
C ARG A 76 -24.70 9.99 6.78
N ARG A 77 -25.31 10.49 7.86
CA ARG A 77 -24.66 11.35 8.85
C ARG A 77 -24.53 10.59 10.16
N PHE A 78 -23.37 10.69 10.78
CA PHE A 78 -23.08 10.08 12.07
C PHE A 78 -23.17 11.15 13.15
N GLY A 79 -24.00 10.91 14.17
CA GLY A 79 -24.19 11.84 15.29
C GLY A 79 -23.11 11.73 16.37
N ASP A 80 -22.36 10.62 16.36
CA ASP A 80 -21.32 10.30 17.34
C ASP A 80 -20.23 9.42 16.70
N ILE A 81 -19.08 9.35 17.38
CA ILE A 81 -17.91 8.62 16.89
C ILE A 81 -18.07 7.10 17.02
N ASP A 82 -18.84 6.61 18.00
CA ASP A 82 -18.98 5.17 18.26
C ASP A 82 -19.81 4.51 17.14
N THR A 83 -20.87 5.18 16.69
CA THR A 83 -21.67 4.74 15.54
C THR A 83 -20.84 4.72 14.25
N LEU A 84 -19.98 5.72 14.05
CA LEU A 84 -19.05 5.74 12.90
C LEU A 84 -18.08 4.55 12.97
N GLN A 85 -17.44 4.33 14.12
CA GLN A 85 -16.50 3.23 14.33
C GLN A 85 -17.16 1.86 14.13
N ALA A 86 -18.37 1.66 14.63
CA ALA A 86 -19.13 0.43 14.45
C ALA A 86 -19.42 0.17 12.96
N GLY A 87 -19.84 1.20 12.21
CA GLY A 87 -20.08 1.12 10.77
C GLY A 87 -18.80 0.76 9.99
N THR A 88 -17.71 1.49 10.25
CA THR A 88 -16.42 1.23 9.59
C THR A 88 -15.88 -0.16 9.93
N ARG A 89 -16.04 -0.63 11.17
CA ARG A 89 -15.59 -1.98 11.58
C ARG A 89 -16.40 -3.07 10.90
N ALA A 90 -17.73 -2.92 10.82
CA ALA A 90 -18.60 -3.87 10.14
C ALA A 90 -18.22 -3.97 8.65
N TRP A 91 -18.05 -2.82 7.98
CA TRP A 91 -17.60 -2.77 6.59
C TRP A 91 -16.21 -3.42 6.40
N SER A 92 -15.24 -3.09 7.24
CA SER A 92 -13.90 -3.68 7.16
C SER A 92 -13.91 -5.20 7.36
N THR A 93 -14.77 -5.70 8.25
CA THR A 93 -14.91 -7.14 8.49
C THR A 93 -15.48 -7.85 7.26
N ASP A 94 -16.50 -7.28 6.64
CA ASP A 94 -17.12 -7.82 5.42
C ASP A 94 -16.12 -7.87 4.25
N ILE A 95 -15.41 -6.77 3.99
CA ILE A 95 -14.41 -6.71 2.91
C ILE A 95 -13.24 -7.67 3.17
N ASN A 96 -12.74 -7.76 4.40
CA ASN A 96 -11.67 -8.71 4.74
C ASN A 96 -12.12 -10.18 4.60
N ASN A 97 -13.38 -10.49 4.94
CA ASN A 97 -13.93 -11.83 4.79
C ASN A 97 -14.14 -12.21 3.33
N THR A 98 -14.57 -11.26 2.50
CA THR A 98 -14.74 -11.50 1.06
C THR A 98 -13.42 -11.64 0.30
N GLN A 99 -12.29 -11.24 0.91
CA GLN A 99 -10.93 -11.35 0.35
C GLN A 99 -10.86 -10.90 -1.11
N ARG A 100 -11.57 -9.83 -1.47
CA ARG A 100 -11.54 -9.30 -2.84
C ARG A 100 -10.16 -8.70 -3.08
N GLY A 101 -9.31 -9.46 -3.75
CA GLY A 101 -8.05 -8.95 -4.27
C GLY A 101 -8.30 -7.81 -5.26
N VAL A 102 -7.41 -6.83 -5.26
CA VAL A 102 -7.42 -5.78 -6.29
C VAL A 102 -6.97 -6.40 -7.61
N ASP A 103 -7.89 -6.52 -8.56
CA ASP A 103 -7.56 -6.93 -9.93
C ASP A 103 -7.00 -5.74 -10.71
N TRP A 104 -5.67 -5.63 -10.70
CA TRP A 104 -4.97 -4.52 -11.33
C TRP A 104 -4.79 -4.74 -12.84
N GLN A 105 -5.63 -4.07 -13.64
CA GLN A 105 -5.65 -4.23 -15.10
C GLN A 105 -4.73 -3.27 -15.87
N MET A 106 -4.12 -2.27 -15.21
CA MET A 106 -3.31 -1.27 -15.89
C MET A 106 -1.84 -1.71 -16.02
N LYS A 107 -1.43 -2.06 -17.24
CA LYS A 107 -0.06 -2.48 -17.53
C LYS A 107 0.88 -1.28 -17.65
N VAL A 108 2.19 -1.52 -17.51
CA VAL A 108 3.23 -0.49 -17.66
C VAL A 108 3.16 0.17 -19.04
N ASP A 109 2.91 -0.61 -20.09
CA ASP A 109 2.80 -0.08 -21.46
C ASP A 109 1.57 0.84 -21.62
N ASP A 110 0.44 0.46 -21.03
CA ASP A 110 -0.77 1.29 -21.02
C ASP A 110 -0.53 2.60 -20.26
N ALA A 111 0.22 2.54 -19.16
CA ALA A 111 0.60 3.72 -18.38
C ALA A 111 1.49 4.67 -19.17
N ARG A 112 2.43 4.15 -19.98
CA ARG A 112 3.29 4.99 -20.85
C ARG A 112 2.49 5.76 -21.88
N CYS A 113 1.46 5.14 -22.46
CA CYS A 113 0.57 5.81 -23.42
C CYS A 113 -0.36 6.81 -22.74
N LYS A 114 -1.09 6.38 -21.70
CA LYS A 114 -2.12 7.21 -21.03
C LYS A 114 -1.56 8.35 -20.20
N LEU A 115 -0.37 8.18 -19.60
CA LEU A 115 0.25 9.16 -18.69
C LEU A 115 1.41 9.89 -19.34
N THR A 116 1.46 9.95 -20.67
CA THR A 116 2.56 10.58 -21.44
C THR A 116 2.91 11.99 -20.91
N SER A 117 1.92 12.76 -20.46
CA SER A 117 2.11 14.11 -19.92
C SER A 117 2.92 14.17 -18.61
N ILE A 118 2.98 13.08 -17.84
CA ILE A 118 3.64 12.98 -16.54
C ILE A 118 5.10 12.52 -16.68
N TYR A 119 5.45 11.86 -17.80
CA TYR A 119 6.83 11.42 -18.01
C TYR A 119 7.75 12.61 -18.31
N PRO A 120 8.95 12.67 -17.69
CA PRO A 120 9.91 13.73 -17.95
C PRO A 120 10.32 13.69 -19.42
N LYS A 121 10.21 14.84 -20.11
CA LYS A 121 10.72 15.00 -21.48
C LYS A 121 12.23 15.09 -21.42
N ILE A 122 12.90 13.98 -21.74
CA ILE A 122 14.36 13.96 -21.88
C ILE A 122 14.70 14.81 -23.12
N LYS A 123 15.30 15.98 -22.90
CA LYS A 123 15.90 16.78 -23.97
C LYS A 123 17.38 16.39 -24.04
N PHE A 124 17.82 16.01 -25.24
CA PHE A 124 19.24 15.87 -25.56
C PHE A 124 19.85 17.23 -25.85
#